data_AF-A0A952ATG6-F1
#
_entry.id   AF-A0A952ATG6-F1
#
_cell.length_a   1.000
_cell.length_b   1.000
_cell.length_c   1.000
_cell.angle_alpha   90.00
_cell.angle_beta   90.00
_cell.angle_gamma   90.00
#
_symmetry.space_group_name_H-M   'P 1'
#
loop_
_entity.id
_entity.type
_entity.pdbx_description
1 polymer ?
#
loop_
_entity_poly.entity_id
_entity_poly.type
_entity_poly.pdbx_seq_one_letter_code
_entity_poly.pdbx_strand_id
1 'polypeptide(L)'
;MLGKVLRIVGIVLLALTSVAVLLGGIGTFCVAFKPTGYGPIFAPIARFQWLYILYVVTGVLFGVMGILATIALIKGKSNGYRQAITMLVLSLVVGIIHIISSRALRGSSQPADMIVYVNALTLLVFLLFRIPGIWNQIGFTKRDDHTTGFGTGVAMIVVGVITLTVQIWAGPTHMLDGINYADVWHLPLAIIGWALTLGGGIILGRYVLAEPELDEVVAPVAIGK
;
A
#
# COMPACT_ATOMS: atom_id res chain seq x y z
N MET A 1 -1.36 20.78 14.49
CA MET A 1 -0.50 20.30 13.39
C MET A 1 -0.23 18.79 13.45
N LEU A 2 0.15 18.23 14.62
CA LEU A 2 0.45 16.80 14.79
C LEU A 2 -0.62 15.85 14.21
N GLY A 3 -1.91 16.08 14.52
CA GLY A 3 -3.00 15.24 14.00
C GLY A 3 -3.09 15.16 12.47
N LYS A 4 -2.86 16.29 11.76
CA LYS A 4 -2.84 16.34 10.29
C LYS A 4 -1.68 15.53 9.72
N VAL A 5 -0.50 15.62 10.34
CA VAL A 5 0.68 14.84 9.96
C VAL A 5 0.43 13.35 10.15
N LEU A 6 -0.08 12.95 11.32
CA LEU A 6 -0.41 11.54 11.61
C LEU A 6 -1.46 10.97 10.63
N ARG A 7 -2.42 11.80 10.21
CA ARG A 7 -3.39 11.42 9.17
C ARG A 7 -2.70 11.11 7.84
N ILE A 8 -1.82 11.99 7.38
CA ILE A 8 -1.07 11.81 6.13
C ILE A 8 -0.17 10.58 6.22
N VAL A 9 0.57 10.42 7.32
CA VAL A 9 1.41 9.24 7.57
C VAL A 9 0.58 7.96 7.51
N GLY A 10 -0.59 7.93 8.15
CA GLY A 10 -1.49 6.77 8.09
C GLY A 10 -1.98 6.45 6.68
N ILE A 11 -2.33 7.47 5.88
CA ILE A 11 -2.76 7.29 4.48
C ILE A 11 -1.60 6.72 3.64
N VAL A 12 -0.41 7.31 3.73
CA VAL A 12 0.77 6.86 2.98
C VAL A 12 1.13 5.43 3.35
N LEU A 13 1.15 5.11 4.65
CA LEU A 13 1.50 3.79 5.15
C LEU A 13 0.51 2.72 4.69
N LEU A 14 -0.80 3.00 4.72
CA LEU A 14 -1.81 2.09 4.21
C LEU A 14 -1.71 1.93 2.68
N ALA A 15 -1.46 3.02 1.95
CA ALA A 15 -1.31 2.97 0.50
C ALA A 15 -0.13 2.05 0.10
N LEU A 16 1.02 2.22 0.73
CA LEU A 16 2.20 1.39 0.52
C LEU A 16 1.95 -0.07 0.87
N THR A 17 1.31 -0.33 2.01
CA THR A 17 0.97 -1.70 2.41
C THR A 17 0.01 -2.36 1.43
N SER A 18 -0.98 -1.60 0.94
CA SER A 18 -1.96 -2.09 -0.02
C SER A 18 -1.31 -2.48 -1.35
N VAL A 19 -0.39 -1.65 -1.84
CA VAL A 19 0.38 -1.94 -3.05
C VAL A 19 1.32 -3.13 -2.82
N ALA A 20 2.00 -3.21 -1.68
CA ALA A 20 2.86 -4.35 -1.36
C ALA A 20 2.09 -5.68 -1.32
N VAL A 21 0.91 -5.71 -0.69
CA VAL A 21 0.03 -6.89 -0.66
C VAL A 21 -0.46 -7.27 -2.07
N LEU A 22 -0.87 -6.28 -2.87
CA LEU A 22 -1.29 -6.48 -4.26
C LEU A 22 -0.15 -7.08 -5.11
N LEU A 23 1.04 -6.49 -5.03
CA LEU A 23 2.23 -6.96 -5.75
C LEU A 23 2.67 -8.34 -5.27
N GLY A 24 2.52 -8.67 -3.98
CA GLY A 24 2.78 -10.01 -3.47
C GLY A 24 1.88 -11.08 -4.10
N GLY A 25 0.59 -10.77 -4.24
CA GLY A 25 -0.37 -11.66 -4.92
C GLY A 25 0.00 -11.86 -6.39
N ILE A 26 0.24 -10.76 -7.11
CA ILE A 26 0.61 -10.77 -8.53
C ILE A 26 1.95 -11.49 -8.76
N GLY A 27 2.96 -11.20 -7.95
CA GLY A 27 4.30 -11.81 -8.06
C GLY A 27 4.33 -13.31 -7.78
N THR A 28 3.36 -13.83 -7.03
CA THR A 28 3.23 -15.28 -6.75
C THR A 28 2.63 -16.05 -7.93
N PHE A 29 2.04 -15.36 -8.91
CA PHE A 29 1.32 -15.97 -10.03
C PHE A 29 2.14 -17.02 -10.80
N CYS A 30 3.38 -16.68 -11.17
CA CYS A 30 4.24 -17.55 -11.99
C CYS A 30 4.39 -18.96 -11.37
N VAL A 31 4.80 -19.01 -10.11
CA VAL A 31 5.06 -20.27 -9.39
C VAL A 31 3.77 -20.97 -8.95
N ALA A 32 2.66 -20.23 -8.79
CA ALA A 32 1.36 -20.80 -8.49
C ALA A 32 0.74 -21.54 -9.68
N PHE A 33 0.93 -21.04 -10.91
CA PHE A 33 0.32 -21.65 -12.11
C PHE A 33 1.24 -22.64 -12.82
N LYS A 34 2.56 -22.47 -12.71
CA LYS A 34 3.54 -23.38 -13.32
C LYS A 34 4.66 -23.75 -12.32
N PRO A 35 4.35 -24.46 -11.22
CA PRO A 35 5.31 -24.74 -10.13
C PRO A 35 6.55 -25.52 -10.57
N THR A 36 6.45 -26.38 -11.58
CA THR A 36 7.59 -27.16 -12.13
C THR A 36 8.40 -26.40 -13.19
N GLY A 37 7.98 -25.19 -13.55
CA GLY A 37 8.61 -24.39 -14.62
C GLY A 37 9.81 -23.55 -14.16
N TYR A 38 10.09 -23.48 -12.86
CA TYR A 38 11.05 -22.55 -12.26
C TYR A 38 12.16 -23.25 -11.47
N GLY A 39 12.50 -24.48 -11.86
CA GLY A 39 13.54 -25.29 -11.23
C GLY A 39 13.04 -26.13 -10.03
N PRO A 40 13.91 -26.98 -9.48
CA PRO A 40 13.53 -27.98 -8.48
C PRO A 40 13.07 -27.37 -7.15
N ILE A 41 13.46 -26.11 -6.86
CA ILE A 41 13.09 -25.42 -5.62
C ILE A 41 11.58 -25.11 -5.54
N PHE A 42 10.91 -24.89 -6.68
CA PHE A 42 9.46 -24.62 -6.72
C PHE A 42 8.62 -25.85 -7.05
N ALA A 43 9.22 -26.94 -7.55
CA ALA A 43 8.51 -28.18 -7.86
C ALA A 43 7.66 -28.76 -6.70
N PRO A 44 8.07 -28.68 -5.41
CA PRO A 44 7.26 -29.13 -4.29
C PRO A 44 5.92 -28.39 -4.12
N ILE A 45 5.75 -27.22 -4.76
CA ILE A 45 4.47 -26.49 -4.79
C ILE A 45 3.41 -27.24 -5.59
N ALA A 46 3.78 -28.10 -6.55
CA ALA A 46 2.81 -28.80 -7.41
C ALA A 46 1.75 -29.57 -6.62
N ARG A 47 2.12 -30.20 -5.49
CA ARG A 47 1.18 -30.91 -4.62
C ARG A 47 0.22 -30.00 -3.82
N PHE A 48 0.58 -28.72 -3.69
CA PHE A 48 -0.17 -27.68 -2.98
C PHE A 48 -0.52 -26.51 -3.91
N GLN A 49 -0.64 -26.77 -5.22
CA GLN A 49 -0.82 -25.70 -6.21
C GLN A 49 -2.08 -24.87 -5.93
N TRP A 50 -3.16 -25.52 -5.52
CA TRP A 50 -4.42 -24.88 -5.13
C TRP A 50 -4.23 -23.83 -4.01
N LEU A 51 -3.34 -24.08 -3.06
CA LEU A 51 -3.06 -23.19 -1.94
C LEU A 51 -2.31 -21.93 -2.42
N TYR A 52 -1.38 -22.09 -3.36
CA TYR A 52 -0.66 -20.96 -3.94
C TYR A 52 -1.55 -20.12 -4.87
N ILE A 53 -2.47 -20.75 -5.60
CA ILE A 53 -3.50 -20.02 -6.35
C ILE A 53 -4.38 -19.22 -5.39
N LEU A 54 -4.74 -19.78 -4.22
CA LEU A 54 -5.47 -19.05 -3.19
C LEU A 54 -4.67 -17.84 -2.68
N TYR A 55 -3.35 -17.96 -2.46
CA TYR A 55 -2.50 -16.81 -2.09
C TYR A 55 -2.48 -15.71 -3.14
N VAL A 56 -2.43 -16.07 -4.43
CA VAL A 56 -2.53 -15.11 -5.54
C VAL A 56 -3.86 -14.37 -5.48
N VAL A 57 -4.97 -15.09 -5.45
CA VAL A 57 -6.33 -14.51 -5.46
C VAL A 57 -6.56 -13.64 -4.24
N THR A 58 -6.25 -14.15 -3.04
CA THR A 58 -6.45 -13.40 -1.79
C THR A 58 -5.52 -12.18 -1.70
N GLY A 59 -4.26 -12.29 -2.13
CA GLY A 59 -3.33 -11.16 -2.19
C GLY A 59 -3.85 -10.03 -3.10
N VAL A 60 -4.37 -10.36 -4.28
CA VAL A 60 -4.99 -9.38 -5.18
C VAL A 60 -6.25 -8.77 -4.55
N LEU A 61 -7.15 -9.59 -4.01
CA LEU A 61 -8.39 -9.13 -3.38
C LEU A 61 -8.13 -8.18 -2.21
N PHE A 62 -7.22 -8.54 -1.31
CA PHE A 62 -6.89 -7.70 -0.16
C PHE A 62 -6.09 -6.46 -0.55
N GLY A 63 -5.22 -6.55 -1.55
CA GLY A 63 -4.54 -5.39 -2.12
C GLY A 63 -5.53 -4.36 -2.66
N VAL A 64 -6.51 -4.80 -3.45
CA VAL A 64 -7.60 -3.94 -3.95
C VAL A 64 -8.44 -3.38 -2.80
N MET A 65 -8.83 -4.22 -1.84
CA MET A 65 -9.56 -3.78 -0.64
C MET A 65 -8.79 -2.68 0.12
N GLY A 66 -7.46 -2.80 0.21
CA GLY A 66 -6.60 -1.82 0.85
C GLY A 66 -6.53 -0.49 0.11
N ILE A 67 -6.47 -0.52 -1.22
CA ILE A 67 -6.55 0.70 -2.06
C ILE A 67 -7.89 1.39 -1.84
N LEU A 68 -9.00 0.65 -1.83
CA LEU A 68 -10.33 1.20 -1.57
C LEU A 68 -10.44 1.78 -0.15
N ALA A 69 -9.85 1.12 0.85
CA ALA A 69 -9.78 1.63 2.22
C ALA A 69 -8.95 2.91 2.31
N THR A 70 -7.84 2.99 1.58
CA THR A 70 -7.00 4.19 1.46
C THR A 70 -7.80 5.36 0.88
N ILE A 71 -8.51 5.13 -0.22
CA ILE A 71 -9.39 6.14 -0.83
C ILE A 71 -10.49 6.57 0.15
N ALA A 72 -11.06 5.63 0.92
CA ALA A 72 -12.07 5.94 1.92
C ALA A 72 -11.51 6.79 3.07
N LEU A 73 -10.28 6.53 3.54
CA LEU A 73 -9.60 7.35 4.56
C LEU A 73 -9.25 8.75 4.06
N ILE A 74 -8.76 8.85 2.83
CA ILE A 74 -8.51 10.13 2.15
C ILE A 74 -9.80 10.94 2.17
N LYS A 75 -10.90 10.36 1.66
CA LYS A 75 -12.21 11.03 1.57
C LYS A 75 -12.91 11.26 2.91
N GLY A 76 -12.32 10.86 4.03
CA GLY A 76 -12.90 11.01 5.36
C GLY A 76 -14.16 10.17 5.60
N LYS A 77 -14.32 9.05 4.90
CA LYS A 77 -15.50 8.18 5.05
C LYS A 77 -15.48 7.49 6.42
N SER A 78 -16.64 7.44 7.07
CA SER A 78 -16.83 6.85 8.41
C SER A 78 -16.39 5.39 8.52
N ASN A 79 -16.45 4.63 7.42
CA ASN A 79 -16.06 3.23 7.37
C ASN A 79 -14.62 2.98 6.89
N GLY A 80 -13.87 4.01 6.47
CA GLY A 80 -12.53 3.83 5.89
C GLY A 80 -11.54 3.17 6.84
N TYR A 81 -11.54 3.59 8.11
CA TYR A 81 -10.66 3.01 9.13
C TYR A 81 -11.00 1.55 9.43
N ARG A 82 -12.30 1.20 9.48
CA ARG A 82 -12.73 -0.19 9.67
C ARG A 82 -12.28 -1.07 8.50
N GLN A 83 -12.45 -0.58 7.26
CA GLN A 83 -11.98 -1.32 6.07
C GLN A 83 -10.46 -1.54 6.09
N ALA A 84 -9.69 -0.53 6.51
CA ALA A 84 -8.25 -0.63 6.65
C ALA A 84 -7.87 -1.74 7.65
N ILE A 85 -8.45 -1.72 8.86
CA ILE A 85 -8.20 -2.75 9.87
C ILE A 85 -8.58 -4.15 9.36
N THR A 86 -9.75 -4.29 8.74
CA THR A 86 -10.19 -5.58 8.17
C THR A 86 -9.20 -6.11 7.15
N MET A 87 -8.78 -5.26 6.19
CA MET A 87 -7.80 -5.64 5.17
C MET A 87 -6.47 -6.06 5.80
N LEU A 88 -5.94 -5.26 6.73
CA LEU A 88 -4.64 -5.50 7.36
C LEU A 88 -4.64 -6.84 8.13
N VAL A 89 -5.69 -7.11 8.90
CA VAL A 89 -5.82 -8.37 9.65
C VAL A 89 -5.95 -9.57 8.71
N LEU A 90 -6.84 -9.51 7.71
CA LEU A 90 -7.08 -10.65 6.81
C LEU A 90 -5.84 -10.97 5.97
N SER A 91 -5.20 -9.94 5.42
CA SER A 91 -3.97 -10.12 4.64
C SER A 91 -2.79 -10.58 5.49
N LEU A 92 -2.71 -10.16 6.76
CA LEU A 92 -1.66 -10.60 7.67
C LEU A 92 -1.79 -12.09 7.98
N VAL A 93 -3.00 -12.56 8.29
CA VAL A 93 -3.27 -13.98 8.56
C VAL A 93 -2.88 -14.84 7.36
N VAL A 94 -3.37 -14.49 6.15
CA VAL A 94 -3.04 -15.25 4.94
C VAL A 94 -1.54 -15.19 4.64
N GLY A 95 -0.90 -14.03 4.81
CA GLY A 95 0.53 -13.87 4.59
C GLY A 95 1.38 -14.73 5.53
N ILE A 96 1.01 -14.84 6.80
CA ILE A 96 1.70 -15.72 7.76
C ILE A 96 1.59 -17.19 7.33
N ILE A 97 0.40 -17.63 6.93
CA ILE A 97 0.20 -19.00 6.42
C ILE A 97 1.07 -19.23 5.17
N HIS A 98 1.13 -18.25 4.26
CA HIS A 98 1.97 -18.31 3.06
C HIS A 98 3.47 -18.42 3.39
N ILE A 99 3.96 -17.70 4.39
CA ILE A 99 5.36 -17.82 4.86
C ILE A 99 5.63 -19.22 5.38
N ILE A 100 4.76 -19.74 6.26
CA ILE A 100 4.94 -21.06 6.88
C ILE A 100 4.94 -22.15 5.81
N SER A 101 3.96 -22.13 4.89
CA SER A 101 3.88 -23.13 3.83
C SER A 101 5.08 -23.03 2.88
N SER A 102 5.51 -21.82 2.51
CA SER A 102 6.66 -21.64 1.63
C SER A 102 7.96 -22.14 2.25
N ARG A 103 8.22 -21.82 3.52
CA ARG A 103 9.43 -22.33 4.21
C ARG A 103 9.40 -23.85 4.33
N ALA A 104 8.24 -24.45 4.60
CA ALA A 104 8.10 -25.90 4.68
C ALA A 104 8.31 -26.62 3.33
N LEU A 105 7.99 -25.97 2.21
CA LEU A 105 8.07 -26.58 0.88
C LEU A 105 9.39 -26.33 0.15
N ARG A 106 9.97 -25.14 0.33
CA ARG A 106 11.09 -24.66 -0.50
C ARG A 106 12.21 -24.00 0.31
N GLY A 107 12.16 -24.07 1.64
CA GLY A 107 13.20 -23.52 2.54
C GLY A 107 13.27 -21.99 2.61
N SER A 108 12.50 -21.27 1.79
CA SER A 108 12.45 -19.81 1.75
C SER A 108 11.01 -19.33 1.52
N SER A 109 10.70 -18.13 1.98
CA SER A 109 9.42 -17.45 1.75
C SER A 109 9.56 -16.13 1.01
N GLN A 110 10.78 -15.76 0.59
CA GLN A 110 11.03 -14.48 -0.05
C GLN A 110 10.24 -14.35 -1.37
N PRO A 111 9.63 -13.17 -1.66
CA PRO A 111 9.65 -11.92 -0.86
C PRO A 111 8.50 -11.77 0.15
N ALA A 112 7.71 -12.82 0.42
CA ALA A 112 6.49 -12.74 1.26
C ALA A 112 6.79 -12.26 2.69
N ASP A 113 7.97 -12.56 3.22
CA ASP A 113 8.47 -12.08 4.52
C ASP A 113 8.33 -10.56 4.68
N MET A 114 8.90 -9.81 3.73
CA MET A 114 8.90 -8.36 3.77
C MET A 114 7.48 -7.80 3.76
N ILE A 115 6.60 -8.37 2.93
CA ILE A 115 5.21 -7.94 2.78
C ILE A 115 4.44 -8.14 4.09
N VAL A 116 4.63 -9.30 4.74
CA VAL A 116 4.01 -9.60 6.04
C VAL A 116 4.54 -8.66 7.13
N TYR A 117 5.83 -8.36 7.15
CA TYR A 117 6.40 -7.45 8.15
C TYR A 117 5.91 -6.01 7.99
N VAL A 118 5.85 -5.50 6.76
CA VAL A 118 5.27 -4.17 6.48
C VAL A 118 3.80 -4.13 6.88
N ASN A 119 3.04 -5.18 6.57
CA ASN A 119 1.63 -5.27 6.96
C ASN A 119 1.44 -5.29 8.48
N ALA A 120 2.23 -6.10 9.20
CA ALA A 120 2.21 -6.16 10.66
C ALA A 120 2.54 -4.80 11.29
N LEU A 121 3.56 -4.11 10.78
CA LEU A 121 3.92 -2.76 11.21
C LEU A 121 2.77 -1.78 10.98
N THR A 122 2.15 -1.81 9.80
CA THR A 122 1.02 -0.94 9.47
C THR A 122 -0.18 -1.22 10.36
N LEU A 123 -0.51 -2.49 10.61
CA LEU A 123 -1.55 -2.87 11.55
C LEU A 123 -1.26 -2.32 12.95
N LEU A 124 -0.03 -2.48 13.44
CA LEU A 124 0.37 -1.96 14.75
C LEU A 124 0.18 -0.43 14.82
N VAL A 125 0.66 0.31 13.82
CA VAL A 125 0.50 1.77 13.75
C VAL A 125 -0.99 2.16 13.73
N PHE A 126 -1.80 1.46 12.93
CA PHE A 126 -3.24 1.71 12.88
C PHE A 126 -3.92 1.44 14.21
N LEU A 127 -3.56 0.37 14.91
CA LEU A 127 -4.08 0.10 16.26
C LEU A 127 -3.68 1.21 17.25
N LEU A 128 -2.45 1.71 17.18
CA LEU A 128 -2.02 2.86 17.99
C LEU A 128 -2.84 4.13 17.69
N PHE A 129 -3.22 4.37 16.43
CA PHE A 129 -4.10 5.48 16.09
C PHE A 129 -5.48 5.41 16.76
N ARG A 130 -5.91 4.23 17.22
CA ARG A 130 -7.20 4.08 17.91
C ARG A 130 -7.17 4.50 19.38
N ILE A 131 -6.00 4.74 19.96
CA ILE A 131 -5.87 5.24 21.34
C ILE A 131 -6.63 6.57 21.44
N PRO A 132 -7.54 6.76 22.43
CA PRO A 132 -8.46 7.90 22.47
C PRO A 132 -7.81 9.28 22.28
N GLY A 133 -6.66 9.50 22.92
CA GLY A 133 -5.92 10.76 22.81
C GLY A 133 -5.36 11.05 21.41
N ILE A 134 -5.02 10.01 20.64
CA ILE A 134 -4.50 10.12 19.27
C ILE A 134 -5.66 10.19 18.27
N TRP A 135 -6.66 9.31 18.44
CA TRP A 135 -7.82 9.22 17.56
C TRP A 135 -8.54 10.56 17.38
N ASN A 136 -8.74 11.28 18.49
CA ASN A 136 -9.40 12.58 18.50
C ASN A 136 -8.63 13.66 17.73
N GLN A 137 -7.30 13.51 17.58
CA GLN A 137 -6.45 14.46 16.87
C GLN A 137 -6.35 14.17 15.37
N ILE A 138 -6.34 12.89 14.96
CA ILE A 138 -6.12 12.50 13.56
C ILE A 138 -7.31 12.88 12.67
N GLY A 139 -8.53 12.68 13.17
CA GLY A 139 -9.74 13.05 12.44
C GLY A 139 -9.97 12.27 11.15
N PHE A 140 -9.69 10.96 11.11
CA PHE A 140 -9.92 10.12 9.91
C PHE A 140 -11.37 10.11 9.40
N THR A 141 -12.34 10.46 10.26
CA THR A 141 -13.77 10.53 9.91
C THR A 141 -14.23 11.96 9.55
N LYS A 142 -13.31 12.92 9.50
CA LYS A 142 -13.61 14.31 9.12
C LYS A 142 -13.08 14.57 7.72
N ARG A 143 -13.86 15.23 6.88
CA ARG A 143 -13.38 15.72 5.59
C ARG A 143 -12.61 17.03 5.82
N ASP A 144 -11.42 17.11 5.26
CA ASP A 144 -10.56 18.32 5.24
C ASP A 144 -9.93 18.34 3.86
N ASP A 145 -10.44 19.15 2.94
CA ASP A 145 -10.09 19.09 1.51
C ASP A 145 -8.61 19.41 1.26
N HIS A 146 -8.00 20.29 2.06
CA HIS A 146 -6.58 20.60 1.97
C HIS A 146 -5.72 19.41 2.43
N THR A 147 -5.99 18.85 3.61
CA THR A 147 -5.26 17.68 4.12
C THR A 147 -5.50 16.43 3.26
N THR A 148 -6.70 16.30 2.70
CA THR A 148 -7.11 15.23 1.76
C THR A 148 -6.30 15.32 0.48
N GLY A 149 -6.27 16.49 -0.15
CA GLY A 149 -5.57 16.72 -1.41
C GLY A 149 -4.06 16.55 -1.27
N PHE A 150 -3.47 17.18 -0.25
CA PHE A 150 -2.05 17.02 0.07
C PHE A 150 -1.70 15.56 0.37
N GLY A 151 -2.47 14.89 1.24
CA GLY A 151 -2.26 13.48 1.57
C GLY A 151 -2.39 12.54 0.37
N THR A 152 -3.30 12.84 -0.56
CA THR A 152 -3.45 12.10 -1.83
C THR A 152 -2.20 12.26 -2.70
N GLY A 153 -1.76 13.51 -2.91
CA GLY A 153 -0.57 13.80 -3.71
C GLY A 153 0.68 13.12 -3.17
N VAL A 154 0.93 13.24 -1.85
CA VAL A 154 2.06 12.59 -1.19
C VAL A 154 1.97 11.06 -1.29
N ALA A 155 0.80 10.46 -1.01
CA ALA A 155 0.65 9.01 -1.10
C ALA A 155 0.90 8.49 -2.52
N MET A 156 0.38 9.17 -3.54
CA MET A 156 0.61 8.80 -4.94
C MET A 156 2.09 8.93 -5.33
N ILE A 157 2.77 10.00 -4.93
CA ILE A 157 4.21 10.17 -5.20
C ILE A 157 5.01 9.05 -4.52
N VAL A 158 4.80 8.83 -3.23
CA VAL A 158 5.56 7.86 -2.45
C VAL A 158 5.33 6.43 -2.97
N VAL A 159 4.09 6.05 -3.24
CA VAL A 159 3.77 4.75 -3.86
C VAL A 159 4.36 4.66 -5.26
N GLY A 160 4.29 5.72 -6.07
CA GLY A 160 4.83 5.77 -7.42
C GLY A 160 6.35 5.55 -7.45
N VAL A 161 7.10 6.27 -6.61
CA VAL A 161 8.55 6.12 -6.47
C VAL A 161 8.93 4.73 -5.97
N ILE A 162 8.22 4.20 -4.98
CA ILE A 162 8.47 2.82 -4.50
C ILE A 162 8.17 1.79 -5.59
N THR A 163 7.14 2.02 -6.41
CA THR A 163 6.80 1.16 -7.56
C THR A 163 7.90 1.20 -8.64
N LEU A 164 8.44 2.39 -8.94
CA LEU A 164 9.56 2.56 -9.87
C LEU A 164 10.84 1.85 -9.42
N THR A 165 11.02 1.69 -8.11
CA THR A 165 12.22 1.07 -7.53
C THR A 165 12.06 -0.43 -7.26
N VAL A 166 10.93 -1.05 -7.59
CA VAL A 166 10.67 -2.50 -7.40
C VAL A 166 11.79 -3.36 -7.96
N GLN A 167 12.32 -3.04 -9.14
CA GLN A 167 13.38 -3.83 -9.76
C GLN A 167 14.67 -3.87 -8.92
N ILE A 168 14.95 -2.82 -8.15
CA ILE A 168 16.14 -2.72 -7.32
C ILE A 168 16.05 -3.67 -6.12
N TRP A 169 14.90 -3.74 -5.45
CA TRP A 169 14.76 -4.50 -4.22
C TRP A 169 14.13 -5.89 -4.41
N ALA A 170 13.26 -6.07 -5.40
CA ALA A 170 12.66 -7.37 -5.71
C ALA A 170 13.53 -8.22 -6.65
N GLY A 171 14.26 -7.59 -7.58
CA GLY A 171 15.09 -8.27 -8.58
C GLY A 171 16.05 -9.32 -7.99
N PRO A 172 16.85 -9.01 -6.95
CA PRO A 172 17.77 -9.97 -6.35
C PRO A 172 17.10 -11.26 -5.83
N THR A 173 15.82 -11.20 -5.45
CA THR A 173 15.06 -12.36 -4.95
C THR A 173 14.35 -13.16 -6.05
N HIS A 174 14.41 -12.70 -7.30
CA HIS A 174 13.77 -13.32 -8.47
C HIS A 174 14.80 -13.76 -9.53
N MET A 175 16.06 -13.93 -9.12
CA MET A 175 17.12 -14.49 -9.96
C MET A 175 17.03 -16.01 -9.97
N LEU A 176 16.88 -16.61 -11.15
CA LEU A 176 16.95 -18.06 -11.36
C LEU A 176 17.86 -18.31 -12.56
N ASP A 177 18.93 -19.10 -12.36
CA ASP A 177 19.92 -19.42 -13.39
C ASP A 177 20.50 -18.19 -14.13
N GLY A 178 20.69 -17.08 -13.39
CA GLY A 178 21.21 -15.82 -13.93
C GLY A 178 20.17 -14.94 -14.64
N ILE A 179 18.91 -15.37 -14.73
CA ILE A 179 17.80 -14.62 -15.33
C ILE A 179 16.98 -13.94 -14.23
N ASN A 180 16.74 -12.63 -14.35
CA ASN A 180 15.86 -11.88 -13.46
C ASN A 180 14.39 -12.01 -13.90
N TYR A 181 13.61 -12.84 -13.20
CA TYR A 181 12.19 -13.01 -13.50
C TYR A 181 11.31 -11.83 -13.07
N ALA A 182 11.82 -10.91 -12.23
CA ALA A 182 11.07 -9.68 -11.93
C ALA A 182 11.00 -8.73 -13.14
N ASP A 183 11.89 -8.88 -14.12
CA ASP A 183 11.98 -7.97 -15.27
C ASP A 183 10.76 -8.06 -16.21
N VAL A 184 10.01 -9.15 -16.17
CA VAL A 184 8.71 -9.26 -16.87
C VAL A 184 7.73 -8.16 -16.45
N TRP A 185 7.88 -7.63 -15.23
CA TRP A 185 7.06 -6.55 -14.69
C TRP A 185 7.66 -5.16 -14.90
N HIS A 186 8.83 -5.03 -15.53
CA HIS A 186 9.56 -3.77 -15.66
C HIS A 186 8.70 -2.67 -16.29
N LEU A 187 8.19 -2.92 -17.51
CA LEU A 187 7.41 -1.93 -18.24
C LEU A 187 6.08 -1.60 -17.54
N PRO A 188 5.24 -2.57 -17.10
CA PRO A 188 4.02 -2.27 -16.35
C PRO A 188 4.27 -1.43 -15.09
N LEU A 189 5.29 -1.78 -14.29
CA LEU A 189 5.62 -1.07 -13.06
C LEU A 189 6.19 0.32 -13.36
N ALA A 190 6.96 0.49 -14.43
CA ALA A 190 7.44 1.80 -14.87
C ALA A 190 6.30 2.72 -15.26
N ILE A 191 5.33 2.24 -16.07
CA ILE A 191 4.17 3.02 -16.49
C ILE A 191 3.32 3.43 -15.27
N ILE A 192 2.98 2.48 -14.40
CA ILE A 192 2.17 2.74 -13.20
C ILE A 192 2.92 3.69 -12.25
N GLY A 193 4.21 3.44 -12.03
CA GLY A 193 5.05 4.24 -11.15
C GLY A 193 5.18 5.70 -11.60
N TRP A 194 5.38 5.93 -12.90
CA TRP A 194 5.39 7.28 -13.46
C TRP A 194 4.02 7.94 -13.42
N ALA A 195 2.95 7.22 -13.77
CA ALA A 195 1.59 7.75 -13.70
C ALA A 195 1.22 8.21 -12.28
N LEU A 196 1.56 7.41 -11.27
CA LEU A 196 1.34 7.76 -9.86
C LEU A 196 2.22 8.93 -9.42
N THR A 197 3.50 8.94 -9.79
CA THR A 197 4.44 10.00 -9.39
C THR A 197 4.05 11.35 -10.01
N LEU A 198 3.82 11.38 -11.33
CA LEU A 198 3.43 12.60 -12.04
C LEU A 198 2.02 13.05 -11.63
N GLY A 199 1.07 12.12 -11.52
CA GLY A 199 -0.29 12.43 -11.07
C GLY A 199 -0.32 13.00 -9.64
N GLY A 200 0.46 12.40 -8.73
CA GLY A 200 0.61 12.91 -7.38
C GLY A 200 1.29 14.28 -7.33
N GLY A 201 2.29 14.51 -8.19
CA GLY A 201 2.96 15.80 -8.38
C GLY A 201 2.01 16.90 -8.86
N ILE A 202 1.15 16.60 -9.83
CA ILE A 202 0.11 17.53 -10.31
C ILE A 202 -0.86 17.88 -9.19
N ILE A 203 -1.34 16.89 -8.44
CA ILE A 203 -2.24 17.11 -7.30
C ILE A 203 -1.56 18.00 -6.26
N LEU A 204 -0.34 17.67 -5.85
CA LEU A 204 0.41 18.43 -4.84
C LEU A 204 0.67 19.87 -5.32
N GLY A 205 1.10 20.04 -6.57
CA GLY A 205 1.38 21.35 -7.16
C GLY A 205 0.16 22.27 -7.14
N ARG A 206 -1.04 21.75 -7.36
CA ARG A 206 -2.28 22.54 -7.26
C ARG A 206 -2.53 23.12 -5.87
N TYR A 207 -2.09 22.46 -4.81
CA TYR A 207 -2.25 22.95 -3.43
C TYR A 207 -1.11 23.85 -3.00
N VAL A 208 0.11 23.65 -3.53
CA VAL A 208 1.26 24.51 -3.25
C VAL A 208 1.16 25.85 -4.00
N LEU A 209 0.64 25.83 -5.23
CA LEU A 209 0.51 27.01 -6.09
C LEU A 209 -0.84 27.71 -5.97
N ALA A 210 -1.81 27.16 -5.21
CA ALA A 210 -3.04 27.87 -4.92
C ALA A 210 -2.70 29.06 -4.00
N GLU A 211 -2.96 30.28 -4.46
CA GLU A 211 -2.93 31.46 -3.59
C GLU A 211 -3.99 31.29 -2.48
N PRO A 212 -3.71 31.74 -1.24
CA PRO A 212 -4.72 31.74 -0.19
C PRO A 212 -5.96 32.51 -0.66
N GLU A 213 -7.12 31.89 -0.50
CA GLU A 213 -8.41 32.46 -0.90
C GLU A 213 -8.58 33.84 -0.24
N LEU A 214 -8.87 34.88 -1.04
CA LEU A 214 -8.96 36.29 -0.64
C LEU A 214 -9.97 36.54 0.52
N ASP A 215 -10.83 35.57 0.82
CA ASP A 215 -11.82 35.63 1.89
C ASP A 215 -11.21 35.59 3.31
N GLU A 216 -9.95 35.17 3.49
CA GLU A 216 -9.25 35.27 4.78
C GLU A 216 -8.63 36.67 5.02
N VAL A 217 -8.47 37.49 3.98
CA VAL A 217 -7.81 38.81 4.07
C VAL A 217 -8.84 39.93 4.30
N VAL A 218 -10.12 39.70 3.99
CA VAL A 218 -11.19 40.71 4.10
C VAL A 218 -12.23 40.28 5.12
N ALA A 219 -11.83 40.08 6.38
CA ALA A 219 -12.73 40.37 7.48
C ALA A 219 -12.67 41.89 7.71
N PRO A 220 -13.66 42.70 7.27
CA PRO A 220 -13.70 44.08 7.69
C PRO A 220 -13.93 44.07 9.20
N VAL A 221 -12.91 44.49 9.97
CA VAL A 221 -13.16 44.98 11.31
C VAL A 221 -14.06 46.19 11.12
N ALA A 222 -15.35 45.97 11.35
CA ALA A 222 -16.37 46.98 11.38
C ALA A 222 -15.95 48.04 12.42
N ILE A 223 -15.41 49.15 11.93
CA ILE A 223 -15.34 50.39 12.69
C ILE A 223 -16.78 50.89 12.78
N GLY A 224 -17.39 50.82 13.95
CA GLY A 224 -18.80 51.19 14.08
C GLY A 224 -19.34 51.30 15.50
N LYS A 225 -18.94 52.41 16.16
CA LYS A 225 -19.61 53.17 17.25
C LYS A 225 -19.89 52.50 18.59
#